data_AF-A0A3B9NGQ4-F1
#
_entry.id   AF-A0A3B9NGQ4-F1
#
_cell.length_a   1.000
_cell.length_b   1.000
_cell.length_c   1.000
_cell.angle_alpha   90.00
_cell.angle_beta   90.00
_cell.angle_gamma   90.00
#
_symmetry.space_group_name_H-M   'P 1'
#
loop_
_entity.id
_entity.type
_entity.pdbx_description
1 polymer ?
#
loop_
_entity_poly.entity_id
_entity_poly.type
_entity_poly.pdbx_seq_one_letter_code
_entity_poly.pdbx_strand_id
1 'polypeptide(L)'
;MGFSKKQHLQQNIDALRIAFKLEKENRQATVGERLLMMQYSGFGGLKFVLNPVEYEMDINNWRKTEHDLFSITQELHQVLKENATDEKQYKRFVDSMRSSVLTAFYTPPEVIDAVSSVLRDSGLKIDKFLEPSAG
;
A
#
# COMPACT_ATOMS: atom_id res chain seq x y z
N MET A 1 -6.84 18.78 1.05
CA MET A 1 -6.30 18.38 -0.27
C MET A 1 -6.83 16.99 -0.58
N GLY A 2 -7.21 16.72 -1.83
CA GLY A 2 -7.74 15.41 -2.24
C GLY A 2 -6.65 14.34 -2.36
N PHE A 3 -7.05 13.07 -2.30
CA PHE A 3 -6.16 11.93 -2.48
C PHE A 3 -5.56 11.89 -3.90
N SER A 4 -4.24 11.85 -4.01
CA SER A 4 -3.52 11.71 -5.29
C SER A 4 -2.85 10.34 -5.39
N LYS A 5 -3.39 9.47 -6.26
CA LYS A 5 -2.85 8.12 -6.51
C LYS A 5 -1.36 8.14 -6.88
N LYS A 6 -0.96 9.10 -7.71
CA LYS A 6 0.43 9.25 -8.18
C LYS A 6 1.38 9.64 -7.05
N GLN A 7 1.01 10.65 -6.27
CA GLN A 7 1.83 11.09 -5.14
C GLN A 7 1.95 10.00 -4.08
N HIS A 8 0.84 9.32 -3.75
CA HIS A 8 0.83 8.21 -2.80
C HIS A 8 1.77 7.10 -3.26
N LEU A 9 1.68 6.68 -4.53
CA LEU A 9 2.56 5.65 -5.06
C LEU A 9 4.03 6.09 -5.04
N GLN A 10 4.33 7.34 -5.39
CA GLN A 10 5.69 7.87 -5.33
C GLN A 10 6.27 7.78 -3.91
N GLN A 11 5.50 8.23 -2.90
CA GLN A 11 5.92 8.18 -1.51
C GLN A 11 6.22 6.75 -1.04
N ASN A 12 5.42 5.77 -1.48
CA ASN A 12 5.68 4.37 -1.20
C ASN A 12 6.96 3.86 -1.88
N ILE A 13 7.18 4.21 -3.16
CA ILE A 13 8.39 3.84 -3.90
C ILE A 13 9.62 4.41 -3.22
N ASP A 14 9.59 5.69 -2.86
CA ASP A 14 10.71 6.37 -2.19
C ASP A 14 11.04 5.70 -0.85
N ALA A 15 10.03 5.37 -0.05
CA ALA A 15 10.21 4.64 1.20
C ALA A 15 10.79 3.23 0.99
N LEU A 16 10.33 2.49 -0.02
CA LEU A 16 10.86 1.17 -0.36
C LEU A 16 12.32 1.24 -0.80
N ARG A 17 12.69 2.21 -1.65
CA ARG A 17 14.08 2.44 -2.06
C ARG A 17 14.99 2.68 -0.85
N ILE A 18 14.54 3.47 0.11
CA ILE A 18 15.27 3.71 1.36
C ILE A 18 15.39 2.41 2.16
N ALA A 19 14.29 1.67 2.34
CA ALA A 19 14.30 0.42 3.09
C ALA A 19 15.30 -0.61 2.51
N PHE A 20 15.26 -0.84 1.20
CA PHE A 20 16.19 -1.74 0.53
C PHE A 20 17.65 -1.28 0.63
N LYS A 21 17.89 0.04 0.48
CA LYS A 21 19.23 0.61 0.65
C LYS A 21 19.78 0.34 2.06
N LEU A 22 18.98 0.58 3.10
CA LEU A 22 19.38 0.39 4.49
C LEU A 22 19.67 -1.07 4.82
N GLU A 23 18.86 -2.00 4.30
CA GLU A 23 19.07 -3.43 4.44
C GLU A 23 20.40 -3.86 3.79
N LYS A 24 20.66 -3.41 2.56
CA LYS A 24 21.91 -3.71 1.85
C LYS A 24 23.15 -3.13 2.53
N GLU A 25 23.04 -1.92 3.07
CA GLU A 25 24.11 -1.23 3.79
C GLU A 25 24.27 -1.72 5.25
N ASN A 26 23.35 -2.57 5.73
CA ASN A 26 23.27 -3.06 7.11
C ASN A 26 23.42 -1.94 8.15
N ARG A 27 22.66 -0.85 7.98
CA ARG A 27 22.72 0.32 8.87
C ARG A 27 21.35 0.87 9.24
N GLN A 28 21.36 1.74 10.24
CA GLN A 28 20.17 2.48 10.66
C GLN A 28 19.87 3.66 9.72
N ALA A 29 18.58 3.97 9.61
CA ALA A 29 18.10 5.15 8.90
C ALA A 29 18.58 6.44 9.60
N THR A 30 18.96 7.43 8.81
CA THR A 30 19.14 8.81 9.28
C THR A 30 17.80 9.45 9.65
N VAL A 31 17.82 10.59 10.33
CA VAL A 31 16.58 11.34 10.65
C VAL A 31 15.79 11.68 9.37
N GLY A 32 16.48 12.14 8.32
CA GLY A 32 15.84 12.50 7.04
C GLY A 32 15.22 11.29 6.34
N GLU A 33 15.94 10.16 6.28
CA GLU A 33 15.42 8.92 5.72
C GLU A 33 14.17 8.43 6.48
N ARG A 34 14.18 8.51 7.83
CA ARG A 34 13.00 8.17 8.63
C ARG A 34 11.80 9.04 8.29
N LEU A 35 11.98 10.35 8.10
CA LEU A 35 10.89 11.27 7.75
C LEU A 35 10.25 10.91 6.39
N LEU A 36 11.05 10.49 5.42
CA LEU A 36 10.55 10.02 4.12
C LEU A 36 9.83 8.67 4.25
N MET A 37 10.40 7.73 5.01
CA MET A 37 9.77 6.43 5.26
C MET A 37 8.43 6.55 5.99
N MET A 38 8.25 7.56 6.85
CA MET A 38 6.96 7.85 7.52
C MET A 38 5.84 8.21 6.54
N GLN A 39 6.15 8.53 5.28
CA GLN A 39 5.13 8.77 4.24
C GLN A 39 4.57 7.47 3.64
N TYR A 40 5.20 6.33 3.91
CA TYR A 40 4.68 5.03 3.47
C TYR A 40 3.32 4.75 4.09
N SER A 41 2.33 4.46 3.26
CA SER A 41 0.94 4.26 3.70
C SER A 41 0.26 3.06 3.02
N GLY A 42 1.05 2.14 2.47
CA GLY A 42 0.55 0.90 1.85
C GLY A 42 -0.19 1.14 0.52
N PHE A 43 -0.85 0.12 -0.01
CA PHE A 43 -1.35 0.09 -1.40
C PHE A 43 -2.88 0.07 -1.54
N GLY A 44 -3.64 0.22 -0.45
CA GLY A 44 -5.10 0.08 -0.42
C GLY A 44 -5.87 0.74 -1.57
N GLY A 45 -5.71 2.05 -1.72
CA GLY A 45 -6.37 2.85 -2.76
C GLY A 45 -5.76 2.74 -4.17
N LEU A 46 -4.73 1.90 -4.34
CA LEU A 46 -3.90 1.84 -5.54
C LEU A 46 -4.10 0.55 -6.35
N LYS A 47 -5.34 0.08 -6.52
CA LYS A 47 -5.65 -1.21 -7.20
C LYS A 47 -4.92 -1.43 -8.53
N PHE A 48 -4.63 -0.36 -9.28
CA PHE A 48 -3.90 -0.40 -10.56
C PHE A 48 -2.47 -0.97 -10.46
N VAL A 49 -1.85 -0.98 -9.27
CA VAL A 49 -0.52 -1.57 -9.06
C VAL A 49 -0.48 -3.09 -9.22
N LEU A 50 -1.65 -3.72 -9.36
CA LEU A 50 -1.77 -5.16 -9.62
C LEU A 50 -1.93 -5.48 -11.11
N ASN A 51 -2.04 -4.46 -11.96
CA ASN A 51 -2.18 -4.64 -13.40
C ASN A 51 -0.84 -5.07 -14.02
N PRO A 52 -0.85 -5.79 -15.15
CA PRO A 52 0.37 -6.11 -15.90
C PRO A 52 1.14 -4.86 -16.34
N VAL A 53 2.47 -4.90 -16.22
CA VAL A 53 3.41 -3.82 -16.56
C VAL A 53 4.73 -4.35 -17.12
N GLU A 54 4.76 -5.59 -17.60
CA GLU A 54 6.01 -6.22 -18.06
C GLU A 54 6.46 -5.65 -19.42
N TYR A 55 5.50 -5.29 -20.28
CA TYR A 55 5.75 -4.74 -21.60
C TYR A 55 5.02 -3.41 -21.79
N GLU A 56 5.57 -2.52 -22.62
CA GLU A 56 4.92 -1.25 -22.98
C GLU A 56 3.50 -1.45 -23.54
N MET A 57 3.27 -2.58 -24.22
CA MET A 57 1.96 -2.92 -24.78
C MET A 57 0.91 -3.20 -23.71
N ASP A 58 1.31 -3.51 -22.48
CA ASP A 58 0.40 -3.84 -21.38
C ASP A 58 -0.49 -2.65 -21.00
N ILE A 59 -0.07 -1.41 -21.29
CA ILE A 59 -0.88 -0.21 -21.10
C ILE A 59 -2.23 -0.30 -21.82
N ASN A 60 -2.32 -1.07 -22.91
CA ASN A 60 -3.57 -1.27 -23.64
C ASN A 60 -4.63 -2.04 -22.84
N ASN A 61 -4.22 -2.77 -21.80
CA ASN A 61 -5.10 -3.48 -20.89
C ASN A 61 -5.57 -2.60 -19.70
N TRP A 62 -5.05 -1.37 -19.60
CA TRP A 62 -5.39 -0.45 -18.52
C TRP A 62 -6.61 0.40 -18.86
N ARG A 63 -7.21 1.00 -17.82
CA ARG A 63 -8.22 2.04 -18.01
C ARG A 63 -7.53 3.29 -18.53
N LYS A 64 -8.08 3.93 -19.56
CA LYS A 64 -7.56 5.19 -20.13
C LYS A 64 -7.27 6.26 -19.07
N THR A 65 -8.10 6.32 -18.02
CA THR A 65 -7.96 7.27 -16.90
C THR A 65 -6.79 6.99 -15.96
N GLU A 66 -6.10 5.86 -16.13
CA GLU A 66 -4.99 5.42 -15.28
C GLU A 66 -3.70 5.23 -16.09
N HIS A 67 -3.69 5.58 -17.38
CA HIS A 67 -2.49 5.47 -18.24
C HIS A 67 -1.33 6.34 -17.71
N ASP A 68 -1.62 7.47 -17.09
CA ASP A 68 -0.62 8.36 -16.46
C ASP A 68 0.07 7.72 -15.24
N LEU A 69 -0.49 6.62 -14.72
CA LEU A 69 0.05 5.84 -13.62
C LEU A 69 0.86 4.62 -14.08
N PHE A 70 0.86 4.30 -15.38
CA PHE A 70 1.53 3.12 -15.93
C PHE A 70 3.04 3.15 -15.66
N SER A 71 3.72 4.23 -16.04
CA SER A 71 5.17 4.34 -15.91
C SER A 71 5.67 4.29 -14.45
N ILE A 72 4.94 4.92 -13.52
CA ILE A 72 5.30 4.86 -12.10
C ILE A 72 4.99 3.48 -11.50
N THR A 73 4.05 2.73 -12.07
CA THR A 73 3.81 1.33 -11.68
C THR A 73 4.90 0.41 -12.22
N GLN A 74 5.38 0.63 -13.45
CA GLN A 74 6.58 -0.04 -13.95
C GLN A 74 7.79 0.22 -13.04
N GLU A 75 7.98 1.47 -12.60
CA GLU A 75 9.05 1.82 -11.65
C GLU A 75 8.93 1.04 -10.34
N LEU A 76 7.73 0.94 -9.76
CA LEU A 76 7.50 0.12 -8.57
C LEU A 76 7.95 -1.33 -8.80
N HIS A 77 7.51 -1.96 -9.87
CA HIS A 77 7.87 -3.35 -10.18
C HIS A 77 9.36 -3.52 -10.43
N GLN A 78 10.00 -2.54 -11.07
CA GLN A 78 11.45 -2.53 -11.26
C GLN A 78 12.19 -2.47 -9.91
N VAL A 79 11.79 -1.58 -9.00
CA VAL A 79 12.38 -1.49 -7.66
C VAL A 79 12.25 -2.81 -6.89
N LEU A 80 11.08 -3.47 -6.97
CA LEU A 80 10.87 -4.75 -6.32
C LEU A 80 11.74 -5.87 -6.94
N LYS A 81 11.87 -5.92 -8.27
CA LYS A 81 12.68 -6.92 -8.97
C LYS A 81 14.17 -6.74 -8.71
N GLU A 82 14.68 -5.51 -8.77
CA GLU A 82 16.09 -5.18 -8.56
C GLU A 82 16.58 -5.50 -7.14
N ASN A 83 15.67 -5.52 -6.17
CA ASN A 83 15.98 -5.79 -4.76
C ASN A 83 15.49 -7.18 -4.29
N ALA A 84 14.98 -8.02 -5.19
CA ALA A 84 14.68 -9.41 -4.91
C ALA A 84 15.89 -10.30 -5.23
N THR A 85 16.18 -11.28 -4.37
CA THR A 85 17.24 -12.27 -4.60
C THR A 85 16.87 -13.28 -5.68
N ASP A 86 15.58 -13.54 -5.84
CA ASP A 86 15.03 -14.49 -6.81
C ASP A 86 13.56 -14.16 -7.13
N GLU A 87 13.02 -14.86 -8.12
CA GLU A 87 11.63 -14.72 -8.55
C GLU A 87 10.62 -15.04 -7.43
N LYS A 88 10.98 -15.93 -6.49
CA LYS A 88 10.12 -16.28 -5.36
C LYS A 88 10.03 -15.14 -4.35
N GLN A 89 11.11 -14.39 -4.12
CA GLN A 89 11.09 -13.20 -3.28
C GLN A 89 10.34 -12.05 -3.94
N TYR A 90 10.56 -11.82 -5.24
CA TYR A 90 9.76 -10.85 -6.00
C TYR A 90 8.26 -11.15 -5.90
N LYS A 91 7.87 -12.41 -6.11
CA LYS A 91 6.47 -12.85 -5.94
C LYS A 91 5.95 -12.57 -4.54
N ARG A 92 6.73 -12.81 -3.48
CA ARG A 92 6.34 -12.47 -2.10
C ARG A 92 6.11 -10.97 -1.90
N PHE A 93 6.92 -10.11 -2.51
CA PHE A 93 6.67 -8.65 -2.47
C PHE A 93 5.36 -8.28 -3.16
N VAL A 94 5.11 -8.84 -4.35
CA VAL A 94 3.85 -8.62 -5.08
C VAL A 94 2.64 -9.16 -4.31
N ASP A 95 2.76 -10.32 -3.66
CA ASP A 95 1.70 -10.89 -2.82
C ASP A 95 1.43 -10.02 -1.56
N SER A 96 2.48 -9.46 -0.95
CA SER A 96 2.33 -8.51 0.16
C SER A 96 1.63 -7.22 -0.27
N MET A 97 1.97 -6.69 -1.45
CA MET A 97 1.30 -5.55 -2.05
C MET A 97 -0.18 -5.85 -2.33
N ARG A 98 -0.47 -7.02 -2.92
CA ARG A 98 -1.84 -7.51 -3.15
C ARG A 98 -2.63 -7.61 -1.86
N SER A 99 -2.04 -8.16 -0.80
CA SER A 99 -2.68 -8.22 0.51
C SER A 99 -3.03 -6.83 1.02
N SER A 100 -2.11 -5.86 0.94
CA SER A 100 -2.36 -4.47 1.30
C SER A 100 -3.52 -3.84 0.51
N VAL A 101 -3.64 -4.12 -0.79
CA VAL A 101 -4.78 -3.67 -1.60
C VAL A 101 -6.10 -4.28 -1.12
N LEU A 102 -6.11 -5.59 -0.84
CA LEU A 102 -7.32 -6.33 -0.53
C LEU A 102 -7.85 -6.07 0.88
N THR A 103 -6.99 -5.73 1.84
CA THR A 103 -7.38 -5.56 3.25
C THR A 103 -7.49 -4.11 3.71
N ALA A 104 -7.09 -3.13 2.91
CA ALA A 104 -7.07 -1.72 3.34
C ALA A 104 -8.46 -1.11 3.63
N PHE A 105 -9.52 -1.74 3.15
CA PHE A 105 -10.90 -1.31 3.40
C PHE A 105 -11.64 -2.28 4.31
N TYR A 106 -10.93 -3.13 5.06
CA TYR A 106 -11.48 -4.10 5.99
C TYR A 106 -11.20 -3.68 7.44
N THR A 107 -12.24 -3.62 8.27
CA THR A 107 -12.10 -3.49 9.72
C THR A 107 -12.36 -4.85 10.37
N PRO A 108 -11.38 -5.43 11.09
CA PRO A 108 -11.57 -6.69 11.79
C PRO A 108 -12.71 -6.62 12.83
N PRO A 109 -13.56 -7.66 12.96
CA PRO A 109 -14.64 -7.72 13.95
C PRO A 109 -14.19 -7.41 15.38
N GLU A 110 -12.98 -7.84 15.76
CA GLU A 110 -12.43 -7.63 17.09
C GLU A 110 -12.26 -6.13 17.41
N VAL A 111 -11.95 -5.31 16.40
CA VAL A 111 -11.85 -3.85 16.55
C VAL A 111 -13.22 -3.23 16.74
N ILE A 112 -14.21 -3.68 15.96
CA ILE A 112 -15.60 -3.23 16.05
C ILE A 112 -16.17 -3.57 17.42
N ASP A 113 -15.96 -4.80 17.88
CA ASP A 113 -16.44 -5.31 19.17
C ASP A 113 -15.79 -4.57 20.35
N ALA A 114 -14.48 -4.32 20.27
CA ALA A 114 -13.77 -3.53 21.29
C ALA A 114 -14.31 -2.10 21.38
N VAL A 115 -14.52 -1.42 20.25
CA VAL A 115 -15.08 -0.05 20.25
C VAL A 115 -16.53 -0.06 20.76
N SER A 116 -17.35 -1.02 20.31
CA SER A 116 -18.74 -1.17 20.73
C SER A 116 -18.89 -1.42 22.23
N SER A 117 -18.04 -2.30 22.80
CA SER A 117 -18.05 -2.61 24.24
C SER A 117 -17.66 -1.40 25.10
N VAL A 118 -16.59 -0.69 24.75
CA VAL A 118 -16.16 0.53 25.49
C VAL A 118 -17.24 1.61 25.48
N LEU A 119 -17.94 1.80 24.36
CA LEU A 119 -19.03 2.77 24.27
C LEU A 119 -20.20 2.39 25.20
N ARG A 120 -20.55 1.10 25.26
CA ARG A 120 -21.59 0.59 26.18
C ARG A 120 -21.19 0.77 27.64
N ASP A 121 -19.96 0.42 28.00
CA ASP A 121 -19.44 0.53 29.37
C ASP A 121 -19.37 1.99 29.84
N SER A 122 -19.18 2.92 28.90
CA SER A 122 -19.20 4.36 29.17
C SER A 122 -20.62 4.95 29.31
N GLY A 123 -21.66 4.10 29.27
CA GLY A 123 -23.06 4.50 29.38
C GLY A 123 -23.66 5.05 28.07
N LEU A 124 -22.94 5.00 26.95
CA LEU A 124 -23.46 5.40 25.64
C LEU A 124 -24.21 4.23 25.01
N LYS A 125 -25.54 4.34 24.97
CA LYS A 125 -26.40 3.34 24.32
C LYS A 125 -26.46 3.60 22.82
N ILE A 126 -25.73 2.81 22.04
CA ILE A 126 -25.75 2.85 20.58
C ILE A 126 -26.64 1.72 20.04
N ASP A 127 -27.77 2.10 19.45
CA ASP A 127 -28.72 1.14 18.86
C ASP A 127 -28.28 0.66 17.46
N LYS A 128 -27.51 1.49 16.73
CA LYS A 128 -26.95 1.17 15.41
C LYS A 128 -25.52 1.68 15.31
N PHE A 129 -24.59 0.78 15.00
CA PHE A 129 -23.19 1.09 14.77
C PHE A 129 -22.88 0.83 13.30
N LEU A 130 -22.56 1.88 12.55
CA LEU A 130 -22.20 1.75 11.14
C LEU A 130 -20.73 1.37 11.05
N GLU A 131 -20.45 0.20 10.49
CA GLU A 131 -19.11 -0.17 10.05
C GLU A 131 -19.06 -0.08 8.51
N PRO A 132 -18.46 0.97 7.92
CA PRO A 132 -18.44 1.16 6.48
C PRO A 132 -17.65 0.09 5.72
N SER A 133 -16.71 -0.60 6.38
CA SER A 133 -15.93 -1.69 5.80
C SER A 133 -16.68 -3.02 5.69
N ALA A 134 -17.81 -3.17 6.41
CA ALA A 134 -18.62 -4.39 6.41
C ALA A 134 -19.61 -4.46 5.22
N GLY A 135 -19.45 -3.58 4.22
CA GLY A 135 -20.27 -3.50 3.01
C GLY A 135 -19.87 -4.48 1.91
#